data_AF-A0A534C9P6-F1
#
_entry.id   AF-A0A534C9P6-F1
#
_cell.length_a   1.000
_cell.length_b   1.000
_cell.length_c   1.000
_cell.angle_alpha   90.00
_cell.angle_beta   90.00
_cell.angle_gamma   90.00
#
_symmetry.space_group_name_H-M   'P 1'
#
loop_
_entity.id
_entity.type
_entity.pdbx_description
1 polymer ?
#
loop_
_entity_poly.entity_id
_entity_poly.type
_entity_poly.pdbx_seq_one_letter_code
_entity_poly.pdbx_strand_id
1 'polypeptide(L)'
;MATPQPAIGDWYRSSGGALFEVVALDDDDGTIEIQYFDGTVAEMDIEDWDTQWEDGALEAAEPPEDWSGSVDVEATDESRSSGSDSLAEDRDLRAGSLDGIDLFE
;
A
#
# COMPACT_ATOMS: atom_id res chain seq x y z
N MET A 1 26.19 5.11 -2.72
CA MET A 1 25.93 3.78 -2.09
C MET A 1 24.66 3.23 -2.75
N ALA A 2 24.04 2.13 -2.33
CA ALA A 2 22.69 1.86 -2.85
C ALA A 2 21.72 2.77 -2.08
N THR A 3 21.08 3.70 -2.78
CA THR A 3 20.01 4.56 -2.23
C THR A 3 18.79 3.69 -1.93
N PRO A 4 18.22 3.74 -0.71
CA PRO A 4 17.03 2.98 -0.40
C PRO A 4 15.85 3.57 -1.18
N GLN A 5 15.03 2.69 -1.72
CA GLN A 5 13.78 3.11 -2.32
C GLN A 5 12.83 3.56 -1.20
N PRO A 6 12.23 4.75 -1.31
CA PRO A 6 11.18 5.15 -0.39
C PRO A 6 10.00 4.18 -0.50
N ALA A 7 9.33 3.92 0.61
CA ALA A 7 8.15 3.05 0.67
C ALA A 7 7.00 3.79 1.36
N ILE A 8 5.77 3.55 0.91
CA ILE A 8 4.59 4.20 1.48
C ILE A 8 4.41 3.73 2.93
N GLY A 9 4.23 4.68 3.85
CA GLY A 9 4.15 4.44 5.30
C GLY A 9 5.49 4.49 6.03
N ASP A 10 6.62 4.59 5.31
CA ASP A 10 7.93 4.78 5.94
C ASP A 10 8.15 6.25 6.32
N TRP A 11 8.87 6.43 7.43
CA TRP A 11 9.17 7.72 8.03
C TRP A 11 10.61 8.12 7.81
N TYR A 12 10.80 9.39 7.47
CA TYR A 12 12.11 9.95 7.22
C TYR A 12 12.27 11.30 7.90
N ARG A 13 13.52 11.63 8.18
CA ARG A 13 13.93 12.88 8.82
C ARG A 13 14.80 13.67 7.87
N SER A 14 14.39 14.90 7.61
CA SER A 14 15.22 15.86 6.88
C SER A 14 16.27 16.50 7.80
N SER A 15 17.34 17.05 7.22
CA SER A 15 18.43 17.80 7.88
C SER A 15 17.95 18.89 8.83
N GLY A 16 16.76 19.46 8.58
CA GLY A 16 16.12 20.44 9.47
C GLY A 16 15.50 19.86 10.75
N GLY A 17 15.50 18.53 10.92
CA GLY A 17 14.83 17.82 12.01
C GLY A 17 13.32 17.64 11.82
N ALA A 18 12.79 17.98 10.64
CA ALA A 18 11.41 17.73 10.29
C ALA A 18 11.21 16.24 9.98
N LEU A 19 10.18 15.65 10.58
CA LEU A 19 9.73 14.29 10.30
C LEU A 19 8.60 14.35 9.27
N PHE A 20 8.65 13.43 8.32
CA PHE A 20 7.62 13.25 7.32
C PHE A 20 7.48 11.78 6.95
N GLU A 21 6.30 11.40 6.51
CA GLU A 21 5.95 10.06 6.02
C GLU A 21 5.83 10.10 4.50
N VAL A 22 6.24 9.03 3.83
CA VAL A 22 5.93 8.84 2.40
C VAL A 22 4.49 8.34 2.29
N VAL A 23 3.62 9.09 1.63
CA VAL A 23 2.19 8.75 1.48
C VAL A 23 1.84 8.23 0.10
N ALA A 24 2.63 8.58 -0.93
CA ALA A 24 2.48 8.03 -2.26
C ALA A 24 3.83 8.02 -3.02
N LEU A 25 3.91 7.13 -4.00
CA LEU A 25 5.06 6.96 -4.89
C LEU A 25 4.54 6.76 -6.31
N ASP A 26 5.05 7.54 -7.25
CA ASP A 26 4.77 7.38 -8.67
C ASP A 26 6.07 7.05 -9.40
N ASP A 27 6.24 5.77 -9.78
CA ASP A 27 7.42 5.28 -10.50
C ASP A 27 7.41 5.73 -11.98
N ASP A 28 6.23 6.00 -12.55
CA ASP A 28 6.10 6.44 -13.95
C ASP A 28 6.57 7.90 -14.11
N ASP A 29 6.17 8.76 -13.18
CA ASP A 29 6.56 10.18 -13.14
C ASP A 29 7.88 10.41 -12.37
N GLY A 30 8.29 9.47 -11.52
CA GLY A 30 9.51 9.57 -10.72
C GLY A 30 9.37 10.51 -9.52
N THR A 31 8.16 10.63 -8.97
CA THR A 31 7.82 11.57 -7.89
C THR A 31 7.35 10.85 -6.62
N ILE A 32 7.68 11.45 -5.48
CA ILE A 32 7.41 10.94 -4.14
C ILE A 32 6.55 11.98 -3.42
N GLU A 33 5.39 11.56 -2.93
CA GLU A 33 4.53 12.43 -2.13
C GLU A 33 4.79 12.17 -0.64
N ILE A 34 5.14 13.24 0.09
CA ILE A 34 5.46 13.21 1.52
C ILE A 34 4.48 14.04 2.34
N GLN A 35 4.14 13.57 3.53
CA GLN A 35 3.29 14.27 4.49
C GLN A 35 4.05 14.58 5.78
N TYR A 36 4.06 15.86 6.18
CA TYR A 36 4.60 16.31 7.45
C TYR A 36 3.59 16.12 8.58
N PHE A 37 4.07 16.06 9.83
CA PHE A 37 3.23 15.97 11.05
C PHE A 37 2.14 17.05 11.17
N ASP A 38 2.36 18.23 10.60
CA ASP A 38 1.38 19.33 10.55
C ASP A 38 0.19 19.05 9.60
N GLY A 39 0.24 17.97 8.82
CA GLY A 39 -0.73 17.63 7.78
C GLY A 39 -0.44 18.28 6.42
N THR A 40 0.67 19.01 6.31
CA THR A 40 1.14 19.55 5.04
C THR A 40 1.66 18.42 4.15
N VAL A 41 1.21 18.37 2.90
CA VAL A 41 1.69 17.43 1.88
C VAL A 41 2.60 18.17 0.90
N ALA A 42 3.70 17.53 0.50
CA ALA A 42 4.64 18.04 -0.49
C ALA A 42 5.07 16.93 -1.46
N GLU A 43 5.37 17.33 -2.69
CA GLU A 43 5.97 16.46 -3.71
C GLU A 43 7.49 16.62 -3.73
N MET A 44 8.20 15.53 -4.02
CA MET A 44 9.65 15.51 -4.16
C MET A 44 10.07 14.53 -5.25
N ASP A 45 10.94 14.97 -6.14
CA ASP A 45 11.50 14.13 -7.19
C ASP A 45 12.44 13.05 -6.64
N ILE A 46 12.51 11.91 -7.31
CA ILE A 46 13.41 10.82 -6.94
C ILE A 46 14.89 11.19 -7.07
N GLU A 47 15.21 12.14 -7.97
CA GLU A 47 16.56 12.69 -8.12
C GLU A 47 16.99 13.51 -6.88
N ASP A 48 16.05 14.31 -6.34
CA ASP A 48 16.26 15.08 -5.11
C ASP A 48 16.34 14.16 -3.89
N TRP A 49 15.52 13.10 -3.85
CA TRP A 49 15.60 12.06 -2.84
C TRP A 49 16.99 11.41 -2.80
N ASP A 50 17.50 10.97 -3.96
CA ASP A 50 18.79 10.32 -4.07
C ASP A 50 19.92 11.24 -3.61
N THR A 51 19.92 12.48 -4.10
CA THR A 51 20.91 13.50 -3.74
C THR A 51 20.91 13.78 -2.23
N GLN A 52 19.73 13.98 -1.63
CA GLN A 52 19.62 14.27 -0.21
C GLN A 52 19.99 13.07 0.66
N TRP A 53 19.68 11.84 0.24
CA TRP A 53 20.12 10.63 0.92
C TRP A 53 21.65 10.50 0.87
N GLU A 54 22.26 10.67 -0.30
CA GLU A 54 23.72 10.56 -0.46
C GLU A 54 24.47 11.65 0.30
N ASP A 55 23.90 12.86 0.42
CA ASP A 55 24.46 13.96 1.23
C ASP A 55 24.27 13.73 2.75
N GLY A 56 23.42 12.78 3.15
CA GLY A 56 23.03 12.58 4.55
C GLY A 56 22.09 13.66 5.08
N ALA A 57 21.42 14.38 4.17
CA ALA A 57 20.36 15.32 4.49
C ALA A 57 19.01 14.62 4.74
N LEU A 58 18.89 13.35 4.33
CA LEU A 58 17.78 12.46 4.64
C LEU A 58 18.26 11.24 5.41
N GLU A 59 17.54 10.91 6.48
CA GLU A 59 17.79 9.75 7.31
C GLU A 59 16.48 8.99 7.57
N ALA A 60 16.53 7.65 7.57
CA ALA A 60 15.39 6.84 7.97
C ALA A 60 15.08 7.08 9.47
N ALA A 61 13.81 7.23 9.80
CA ALA A 61 13.35 7.53 11.14
C ALA A 61 12.22 6.59 11.58
N GLU A 62 12.07 6.44 12.89
CA GLU A 62 10.93 5.70 13.46
C GLU A 62 9.71 6.64 13.55
N PRO A 63 8.49 6.13 13.30
CA PRO A 63 7.29 6.91 13.53
C PRO A 63 7.21 7.32 15.00
N PRO A 64 6.70 8.53 15.32
CA PRO A 64 6.45 8.89 16.71
C PRO A 64 5.44 7.92 17.34
N GLU A 65 5.58 7.63 18.64
CA GLU A 65 4.82 6.61 19.40
C GLU A 65 3.28 6.75 19.32
N ASP A 66 2.78 7.87 18.80
CA ASP A 66 1.34 8.20 18.70
C ASP A 66 0.78 8.05 17.26
N TRP A 67 1.62 7.88 16.22
CA TRP A 67 1.18 7.84 14.81
C TRP A 67 0.99 6.43 14.22
N SER A 68 1.46 5.38 14.88
CA SER A 68 1.24 3.96 14.48
C SER A 68 -0.18 3.46 14.81
N GLY A 69 -1.17 4.35 14.80
CA GLY A 69 -2.55 4.03 15.12
C GLY A 69 -3.34 3.47 13.94
N SER A 70 -2.89 3.65 12.70
CA SER A 70 -3.64 3.19 11.53
C SER A 70 -2.73 2.99 10.31
N VAL A 71 -2.86 1.81 9.71
CA VAL A 71 -2.47 1.39 8.34
C VAL A 71 -1.03 0.90 8.11
N ASP A 72 -0.82 -0.37 8.45
CA ASP A 72 0.04 -1.27 7.69
C ASP A 72 -0.64 -1.47 6.32
N VAL A 73 -0.30 -0.64 5.32
CA VAL A 73 -0.65 -0.92 3.91
C VAL A 73 0.50 -1.70 3.32
N GLU A 74 0.39 -3.03 3.44
CA GLU A 74 1.13 -3.99 2.64
C GLU A 74 0.96 -3.65 1.16
N ALA A 75 1.90 -2.88 0.60
CA ALA A 75 2.07 -2.72 -0.84
C ALA A 75 2.69 -4.02 -1.40
N THR A 76 1.92 -5.11 -1.37
CA THR A 76 2.27 -6.31 -2.13
C THR A 76 1.80 -6.14 -3.57
N ASP A 77 2.69 -5.59 -4.37
CA ASP A 77 3.19 -6.18 -5.61
C ASP A 77 2.17 -6.99 -6.45
N GLU A 78 1.76 -6.35 -7.55
CA GLU A 78 1.83 -6.90 -8.90
C GLU A 78 1.00 -8.16 -9.27
N SER A 79 0.10 -7.91 -10.21
CA SER A 79 0.04 -8.64 -11.48
C SER A 79 -0.05 -10.17 -11.43
N ARG A 80 -1.29 -10.68 -11.40
CA ARG A 80 -1.64 -11.85 -12.24
C ARG A 80 -2.96 -11.65 -12.96
N SER A 81 -2.88 -10.92 -14.07
CA SER A 81 -3.66 -11.28 -15.24
C SER A 81 -3.20 -12.66 -15.72
N SER A 82 -3.98 -13.70 -15.42
CA SER A 82 -3.99 -14.92 -16.24
C SER A 82 -5.40 -15.45 -16.25
N GLY A 83 -6.09 -15.18 -17.36
CA GLY A 83 -7.41 -15.71 -17.59
C GLY A 83 -7.45 -17.22 -17.83
N SER A 84 -8.67 -17.63 -18.11
CA SER A 84 -9.06 -18.82 -18.86
C SER A 84 -9.26 -20.13 -18.07
N ASP A 85 -10.52 -20.32 -17.71
CA ASP A 85 -11.41 -21.38 -18.21
C ASP A 85 -11.23 -22.85 -17.76
N SER A 86 -12.37 -23.36 -17.29
CA SER A 86 -12.85 -24.75 -17.19
C SER A 86 -12.04 -25.73 -16.30
N LEU A 87 -12.59 -26.74 -15.62
CA LEU A 87 -13.70 -27.65 -15.92
C LEU A 87 -14.37 -28.14 -14.60
N ALA A 88 -15.68 -28.36 -14.69
CA ALA A 88 -16.49 -29.52 -14.26
C ALA A 88 -16.23 -30.32 -12.96
N GLU A 89 -17.33 -30.91 -12.47
CA GLU A 89 -17.49 -31.87 -11.36
C GLU A 89 -17.14 -31.32 -9.96
N ASP A 90 -18.02 -31.33 -8.95
CA ASP A 90 -18.85 -32.43 -8.48
C ASP A 90 -19.87 -31.80 -7.51
N ARG A 91 -21.16 -31.85 -7.84
CA ARG A 91 -22.23 -31.44 -6.91
C ARG A 91 -23.27 -32.54 -6.81
N ASP A 92 -22.76 -33.73 -6.53
CA ASP A 92 -23.51 -34.69 -5.75
C ASP A 92 -23.77 -34.06 -4.40
N LEU A 93 -25.04 -33.75 -4.10
CA LEU A 93 -25.64 -33.93 -2.78
C LEU A 93 -27.12 -33.54 -2.82
N ARG A 94 -27.93 -34.59 -2.58
CA ARG A 94 -29.24 -34.60 -1.92
C ARG A 94 -30.50 -34.56 -2.79
N ALA A 95 -30.85 -35.76 -3.26
CA ALA A 95 -32.25 -36.16 -3.43
C ALA A 95 -33.02 -36.05 -2.09
N GLY A 96 -34.21 -35.49 -2.16
CA GLY A 96 -35.22 -35.47 -1.11
C GLY A 96 -36.47 -34.76 -1.62
N SER A 97 -37.42 -35.53 -2.16
CA SER A 97 -38.70 -35.09 -2.71
C SER A 97 -39.41 -34.06 -1.83
N LEU A 98 -39.76 -32.92 -2.42
CA LEU A 98 -40.80 -32.04 -1.90
C LEU A 98 -42.15 -32.64 -2.29
N ASP A 99 -42.72 -33.43 -1.38
CA ASP A 99 -44.11 -33.88 -1.43
C ASP A 99 -44.95 -32.98 -0.50
N GLY A 100 -46.02 -32.38 -1.06
CA GLY A 100 -47.17 -31.94 -0.28
C GLY A 100 -47.14 -30.52 0.31
N ILE A 101 -47.24 -29.49 -0.53
CA ILE A 101 -47.85 -28.22 -0.09
C ILE A 101 -49.13 -28.05 -0.91
N ASP A 102 -50.23 -28.44 -0.28
CA ASP A 102 -51.59 -28.43 -0.82
C ASP A 102 -52.05 -26.99 -1.13
N LEU A 103 -52.64 -26.87 -2.31
CA LEU A 103 -53.14 -25.67 -2.94
C LEU A 103 -54.63 -25.55 -2.58
N PHE A 104 -55.08 -24.34 -2.21
CA PHE A 104 -56.47 -23.88 -2.02
C PHE A 104 -57.10 -24.00 -0.61
N GLU A 105 -57.41 -22.83 -0.03
CA GLU A 105 -58.78 -22.50 0.41
C GLU A 105 -59.14 -21.09 -0.08
#